data_AF-A0A6B3MGE4-F1
#
_entry.id   AF-A0A6B3MGE4-F1
#
_cell.length_a   1.000
_cell.length_b   1.000
_cell.length_c   1.000
_cell.angle_alpha   90.00
_cell.angle_beta   90.00
_cell.angle_gamma   90.00
#
_symmetry.space_group_name_H-M   'P 1'
#
loop_
_entity.id
_entity.type
_entity.pdbx_description
1 polymer ?
#
loop_
_entity_poly.entity_id
_entity_poly.type
_entity_poly.pdbx_seq_one_letter_code
_entity_poly.pdbx_strand_id
1 'polypeptide(L)' 'MFNLTYEFKLKPTKAQVDQFNDWLELNRRVYNYALAERKDWYKSRCCRINACSLRSEYIIPAESKRPTYVDQA' A
#
# COMPACT_ATOMS: atom_id res chain seq x y z
N MET A 1 8.93 -20.01 1.77
CA MET A 1 9.47 -18.66 1.52
C MET A 1 10.56 -18.81 0.46
N PHE A 2 10.36 -18.29 -0.75
CA PHE A 2 11.40 -18.31 -1.78
C PHE A 2 12.40 -17.20 -1.50
N ASN A 3 13.68 -17.54 -1.43
CA ASN A 3 14.74 -16.57 -1.24
C ASN A 3 15.46 -16.38 -2.57
N LEU A 4 15.37 -15.16 -3.13
CA LEU A 4 15.99 -14.80 -4.38
C LEU A 4 17.30 -14.06 -4.07
N THR A 5 18.41 -14.69 -4.40
CA THR A 5 19.73 -14.08 -4.29
C THR A 5 20.10 -13.46 -5.62
N TYR A 6 20.39 -12.16 -5.64
CA TYR A 6 20.81 -11.44 -6.83
C TYR A 6 22.27 -11.01 -6.73
N GLU A 7 23.00 -11.12 -7.83
CA GLU A 7 24.36 -10.60 -7.96
C GLU A 7 24.37 -9.35 -8.83
N PHE A 8 24.81 -8.23 -8.28
CA PHE A 8 24.90 -6.95 -8.98
C PHE A 8 26.32 -6.41 -8.98
N LYS A 9 26.67 -5.61 -9.99
CA LYS A 9 27.97 -4.94 -10.04
C LYS A 9 27.97 -3.77 -9.06
N LEU A 10 29.14 -3.47 -8.48
CA LEU A 10 29.33 -2.30 -7.60
C LEU A 10 28.94 -0.98 -8.30
N LYS A 11 29.29 -0.85 -9.58
CA LYS A 11 28.72 0.16 -10.48
C LYS A 11 27.68 -0.53 -11.36
N PRO A 12 26.38 -0.30 -11.14
CA PRO A 12 25.33 -0.95 -11.91
C PRO A 12 25.47 -0.68 -13.41
N THR A 13 25.17 -1.68 -14.23
CA THR A 13 24.99 -1.46 -15.67
C THR A 13 23.69 -0.69 -15.91
N LYS A 14 23.54 -0.10 -17.10
CA LYS A 14 22.29 0.59 -17.47
C LYS A 14 21.05 -0.30 -17.27
N ALA A 15 21.13 -1.56 -17.72
CA ALA A 15 20.04 -2.52 -17.53
C ALA A 15 19.72 -2.80 -16.05
N GLN A 16 20.73 -2.86 -15.17
CA GLN A 16 20.52 -3.03 -13.73
C GLN A 16 19.87 -1.79 -13.11
N VAL A 17 20.26 -0.58 -13.53
CA VAL A 17 19.61 0.67 -13.08
C VAL A 17 18.14 0.68 -13.46
N ASP A 18 17.83 0.34 -14.72
CA ASP A 18 16.45 0.32 -15.21
C ASP A 18 15.61 -0.69 -14.40
N GLN A 19 16.14 -1.90 -14.17
CA GLN A 19 15.50 -2.92 -13.33
C GLN A 19 15.26 -2.45 -11.90
N PHE A 20 16.23 -1.76 -11.28
CA PHE A 20 16.06 -1.23 -9.92
C PHE A 20 14.98 -0.16 -9.85
N ASN A 21 14.91 0.73 -10.85
CA ASN A 21 13.88 1.75 -10.91
C ASN A 21 12.49 1.13 -11.02
N ASP A 22 12.33 0.10 -11.85
CA ASP A 22 11.07 -0.63 -11.97
C ASP A 22 10.64 -1.27 -10.64
N TRP A 23 11.58 -1.92 -9.94
CA TRP A 23 11.31 -2.49 -8.63
C TRP A 23 10.94 -1.44 -7.59
N LEU A 24 11.69 -0.33 -7.53
CA LEU A 24 11.41 0.75 -6.60
C LEU A 24 10.04 1.37 -6.87
N GLU A 25 9.68 1.56 -8.14
CA GLU A 25 8.37 2.09 -8.52
C GLU A 25 7.23 1.13 -8.16
N LEU A 26 7.42 -0.18 -8.38
CA LEU A 26 6.45 -1.19 -7.96
C LEU A 26 6.25 -1.16 -6.44
N ASN A 27 7.35 -1.18 -5.67
CA ASN A 27 7.30 -1.12 -4.21
C ASN A 27 6.61 0.16 -3.72
N ARG A 28 6.91 1.31 -4.34
CA ARG A 28 6.27 2.59 -4.01
C ARG A 28 4.76 2.54 -4.24
N ARG A 29 4.31 1.97 -5.35
CA ARG A 29 2.88 1.83 -5.67
C ARG A 29 2.16 0.92 -4.68
N VAL A 30 2.71 -0.27 -4.43
CA VAL A 30 2.14 -1.24 -3.49
C VAL A 30 2.05 -0.64 -2.09
N TYR A 31 3.13 -0.01 -1.62
CA TYR A 31 3.16 0.65 -0.31
C TYR A 31 2.12 1.77 -0.21
N ASN A 32 2.02 2.64 -1.22
CA ASN A 32 1.07 3.75 -1.21
C ASN A 32 -0.37 3.27 -1.25
N TYR A 33 -0.66 2.21 -2.01
CA TYR A 33 -1.97 1.57 -2.04
C TYR A 33 -2.33 1.02 -0.66
N ALA A 34 -1.47 0.20 -0.06
CA ALA A 34 -1.69 -0.36 1.27
C ALA A 34 -1.85 0.73 2.36
N LEU A 35 -1.07 1.81 2.25
CA LEU A 35 -1.20 2.97 3.14
C LEU A 35 -2.55 3.69 2.96
N ALA A 36 -3.04 3.83 1.73
CA ALA A 36 -4.33 4.44 1.46
C ALA A 36 -5.46 3.62 2.10
N GLU A 37 -5.46 2.30 1.91
CA GLU A 37 -6.45 1.40 2.52
C GLU A 37 -6.50 1.55 4.06
N ARG A 38 -5.33 1.64 4.71
CA ARG A 38 -5.25 1.88 6.16
C ARG A 38 -5.86 3.21 6.58
N LYS A 39 -5.62 4.28 5.81
CA LYS A 39 -6.18 5.60 6.08
C LYS A 39 -7.69 5.61 5.85
N ASP A 40 -8.16 4.97 4.80
CA ASP A 40 -9.58 4.93 4.45
C ASP A 40 -10.38 4.09 5.44
N TRP A 41 -9.84 2.94 5.86
CA TRP A 41 -10.43 2.15 6.94
C TRP A 41 -10.60 2.94 8.24
N TYR A 42 -9.60 3.75 8.61
CA TYR A 42 -9.67 4.60 9.80
C TYR A 42 -10.72 5.70 9.63
N LYS A 43 -10.67 6.44 8.52
CA LYS A 43 -11.59 7.55 8.25
C LYS A 43 -13.05 7.10 8.15
N SER A 44 -13.32 5.92 7.59
CA SER A 44 -14.67 5.38 7.51
C SER A 44 -15.31 5.09 8.87
N ARG A 45 -14.49 4.96 9.93
CA ARG A 45 -14.91 4.71 11.32
C ARG A 45 -14.82 5.94 12.21
N CYS A 46 -14.35 7.06 11.67
CA CYS A 46 -14.31 8.36 12.33
C CYS A 46 -15.49 9.28 11.94
N CYS A 47 -16.50 8.76 11.23
CA CYS A 47 -17.69 9.54 10.87
C CYS A 47 -18.49 9.95 12.11
N ARG A 48 -19.23 11.06 12.00
CA ARG A 48 -20.06 11.55 13.10
C ARG A 48 -21.24 10.60 13.29
N ILE A 49 -21.47 10.16 14.52
CA ILE A 49 -22.57 9.23 14.86
C ILE A 49 -23.95 9.85 14.53
N ASN A 50 -24.06 11.18 14.56
CA ASN A 50 -25.30 11.91 14.40
C ASN A 50 -25.50 12.59 13.03
N ALA A 51 -24.60 12.39 12.07
CA ALA A 51 -24.70 13.03 10.76
C ALA A 51 -23.91 12.29 9.68
N CYS A 52 -24.49 12.19 8.48
CA CYS A 52 -23.80 11.69 7.29
C CYS A 52 -23.22 12.85 6.46
N SER A 53 -22.12 12.59 5.76
CA SER A 53 -21.54 13.46 4.74
C SER A 53 -22.49 13.65 3.57
N LEU A 54 -22.66 14.89 3.14
CA LEU A 54 -23.46 15.24 1.95
C LEU A 54 -22.67 15.10 0.64
N ARG A 55 -21.34 14.90 0.70
CA ARG A 55 -20.47 14.83 -0.48
C ARG A 55 -20.13 13.41 -0.87
N SER A 56 -19.69 12.62 0.09
CA SER A 56 -19.16 11.28 -0.14
C SER A 56 -19.06 10.52 1.17
N GLU A 57 -19.31 9.21 1.12
CA GLU A 57 -19.10 8.27 2.21
C GLU A 57 -18.26 7.08 1.75
N TYR A 58 -17.63 6.41 2.72
CA TYR A 58 -16.83 5.23 2.46
C TYR A 58 -17.70 3.99 2.25
N ILE A 59 -17.46 3.26 1.16
CA ILE A 59 -18.10 1.97 0.88
C ILE A 59 -17.19 0.85 1.39
N ILE A 60 -17.14 0.69 2.72
CA ILE A 60 -16.33 -0.33 3.40
C ILE A 60 -17.26 -1.09 4.37
N PRO A 61 -17.32 -2.44 4.30
CA PRO A 61 -18.12 -3.22 5.24
C PRO A 61 -17.76 -2.94 6.71
N ALA A 62 -18.78 -2.92 7.58
CA ALA A 62 -18.59 -2.69 9.01
C ALA A 62 -17.66 -3.75 9.63
N GLU A 63 -17.85 -5.01 9.23
CA GLU A 63 -17.07 -6.17 9.68
C GLU A 63 -15.65 -6.26 9.09
N SER A 64 -15.27 -5.34 8.19
CA SER A 64 -13.91 -5.34 7.65
C SER A 64 -12.90 -5.11 8.76
N LYS A 65 -11.98 -6.06 8.94
CA LYS A 65 -10.87 -5.96 9.89
C LYS A 65 -9.95 -4.81 9.51
N ARG A 66 -9.28 -4.24 10.52
CA ARG A 66 -8.26 -3.21 10.31
C ARG A 66 -7.13 -3.79 9.47
N PRO A 67 -6.82 -3.24 8.29
CA PRO A 67 -5.66 -3.68 7.53
C PRO A 67 -4.40 -3.31 8.32
N THR A 68 -3.56 -4.30 8.58
CA THR A 68 -2.25 -4.10 9.19
C THR A 68 -1.14 -4.32 8.17
N TYR A 69 0.08 -3.93 8.53
CA TYR A 69 1.24 -4.22 7.69
C TYR A 69 1.40 -5.73 7.46
N VAL A 70 1.12 -6.57 8.46
CA VAL A 70 1.27 -8.03 8.37
C VAL A 70 0.25 -8.64 7.42
N ASP A 71 -0.99 -8.11 7.41
CA ASP A 71 -2.04 -8.62 6.52
C ASP A 71 -1.85 -8.19 5.05
N GLN A 72 -1.00 -7.19 4.81
CA GLN A 72 -0.75 -6.57 3.50
C GLN A 72 0.65 -6.88 2.94
N ALA A 73 1.47 -7.65 3.67
CA ALA A 73 2.85 -7.99 3.32
C ALA A 73 2.98 -9.36 2.66
#